data_AF-A0A4R8XQ23-F1
#
_entry.id   AF-A0A4R8XQ23-F1
#
_cell.length_a   1.000
_cell.length_b   1.000
_cell.length_c   1.000
_cell.angle_alpha   90.00
_cell.angle_beta   90.00
_cell.angle_gamma   90.00
#
_symmetry.space_group_name_H-M   'P 1'
#
loop_
_entity.id
_entity.type
_entity.pdbx_description
1 polymer ?
#
loop_
_entity_poly.entity_id
_entity_poly.type
_entity_poly.pdbx_seq_one_letter_code
_entity_poly.pdbx_strand_id
1 'polypeptide(L)'
;MICGTETRDNITRALALAAPPHSVDSWIDRRYTCKYHLTDGEFVISVQESSDAASARSFFDTVQGSVAPVQPIEGLANLGLSAYETTDGVVVFLKDNMTLQVDARKLTDKVGPHGVTRTAFSYQVATAILACWTAH
;
A
#
# COMPACT_ATOMS: atom_id res chain seq x y z
N MET A 1 2.15 13.60 0.33
CA MET A 1 2.54 12.80 1.52
C MET A 1 1.63 11.59 1.59
N ILE A 2 2.16 10.39 1.84
CA ILE A 2 1.41 9.13 1.69
C ILE A 2 0.17 9.01 2.60
N CYS A 3 0.09 9.78 3.69
CA CYS A 3 -1.09 9.84 4.57
C CYS A 3 -1.74 11.20 4.60
N GLY A 4 -1.43 12.01 3.59
CA GLY A 4 -2.11 13.26 3.35
C GLY A 4 -3.57 13.06 2.99
N THR A 5 -4.28 14.19 2.87
CA THR A 5 -5.70 14.25 2.54
C THR A 5 -6.05 13.48 1.28
N GLU A 6 -5.18 13.48 0.27
CA GLU A 6 -5.42 12.79 -1.00
C GLU A 6 -5.61 11.27 -0.84
N THR A 7 -4.74 10.60 -0.06
CA THR A 7 -4.88 9.16 0.21
C THR A 7 -6.14 8.88 1.03
N ARG A 8 -6.44 9.72 2.04
CA ARG A 8 -7.68 9.63 2.83
C ARG A 8 -8.92 9.75 1.94
N ASP A 9 -8.92 10.71 1.02
CA ASP A 9 -10.02 10.94 0.09
C ASP A 9 -10.18 9.79 -0.90
N ASN A 10 -9.06 9.20 -1.35
CA ASN A 10 -9.09 8.02 -2.20
C ASN A 10 -9.75 6.83 -1.47
N ILE A 11 -9.34 6.54 -0.23
CA ILE A 11 -9.93 5.48 0.60
C ILE A 11 -11.43 5.75 0.82
N THR A 12 -11.79 6.99 1.14
CA THR A 12 -13.18 7.42 1.34
C THR A 12 -14.04 7.14 0.11
N ARG A 13 -13.56 7.51 -1.08
CA ARG A 13 -14.27 7.25 -2.34
C ARG A 13 -14.33 5.77 -2.69
N ALA A 14 -13.21 5.06 -2.57
CA ALA A 14 -13.11 3.64 -2.90
C ALA A 14 -14.06 2.77 -2.06
N LEU A 15 -14.26 3.15 -0.80
CA LEU A 15 -15.14 2.44 0.13
C LEU A 15 -16.53 3.09 0.29
N ALA A 16 -16.80 4.19 -0.43
CA ALA A 16 -18.01 5.00 -0.29
C ALA A 16 -18.34 5.40 1.17
N LEU A 17 -17.32 5.80 1.93
CA LEU A 17 -17.49 6.20 3.33
C LEU A 17 -18.20 7.55 3.43
N ALA A 18 -19.02 7.71 4.47
CA ALA A 18 -19.74 8.97 4.73
C ALA A 18 -18.80 10.12 5.14
N ALA A 19 -17.62 9.82 5.65
CA ALA A 19 -16.60 10.79 6.04
C ALA A 19 -15.19 10.17 5.91
N PRO A 20 -14.13 10.99 5.83
CA PRO A 20 -12.76 10.49 5.85
C PRO A 20 -12.46 9.64 7.08
N PRO A 21 -11.81 8.47 6.91
CA PRO A 21 -11.54 7.59 8.03
C PRO A 21 -10.49 8.20 8.95
N HIS A 22 -10.65 7.96 10.25
CA HIS A 22 -9.62 8.28 11.23
C HIS A 22 -8.35 7.45 10.95
N SER A 23 -7.19 8.08 11.09
CA SER A 23 -5.91 7.40 10.94
C SER A 23 -4.88 7.92 11.93
N VAL A 24 -3.99 7.03 12.37
CA VAL A 24 -2.81 7.38 13.16
C VAL A 24 -1.57 7.14 12.30
N ASP A 25 -0.64 8.09 12.29
CA ASP A 25 0.64 7.98 11.60
C ASP A 25 1.83 7.87 12.56
N SER A 26 2.92 7.29 12.07
CA SER A 26 4.19 7.16 12.80
C SER A 26 5.37 7.18 11.84
N TRP A 27 6.50 7.72 12.31
CA TRP A 27 7.80 7.66 11.62
C TRP A 27 8.82 6.99 12.53
N ILE A 28 9.20 5.75 12.23
CA ILE A 28 10.14 4.94 13.01
C ILE A 28 11.05 4.23 12.02
N ASP A 29 12.36 4.21 12.25
CA ASP A 29 13.35 3.50 11.42
C ASP A 29 13.25 3.83 9.91
N ARG A 30 13.06 5.11 9.59
CA ARG A 30 12.86 5.63 8.20
C ARG A 30 11.64 5.02 7.49
N ARG A 31 10.70 4.48 8.26
CA ARG A 31 9.43 3.97 7.77
C ARG A 31 8.31 4.89 8.21
N TYR A 32 7.65 5.50 7.24
CA TYR A 32 6.38 6.15 7.50
C TYR A 32 5.27 5.11 7.45
N THR A 33 4.43 5.05 8.46
CA THR A 33 3.31 4.11 8.54
C THR A 33 2.05 4.84 8.94
N CYS A 34 0.95 4.51 8.30
CA CYS A 34 -0.37 5.01 8.63
C CYS A 34 -1.36 3.89 8.73
N LYS A 35 -2.09 3.94 9.83
CA LYS A 35 -3.07 2.96 10.20
C LYS A 35 -4.44 3.63 10.17
N TYR A 36 -5.31 3.11 9.31
CA TYR A 36 -6.68 3.55 9.15
C TYR A 36 -7.60 2.61 9.92
N HIS A 37 -8.49 3.20 10.72
CA HIS A 37 -9.51 2.46 11.45
C HIS A 37 -10.81 2.53 10.65
N LEU A 38 -11.13 1.44 9.95
CA LEU A 38 -12.33 1.29 9.15
C LEU A 38 -13.35 0.42 9.90
N THR A 39 -14.63 0.54 9.55
CA THR A 39 -15.69 -0.35 10.08
C THR A 39 -15.39 -1.82 9.77
N ASP A 40 -14.80 -2.07 8.60
CA ASP A 40 -14.43 -3.41 8.12
C ASP A 40 -13.12 -3.94 8.73
N GLY A 41 -12.40 -3.13 9.51
CA GLY A 41 -11.16 -3.52 10.20
C GLY A 41 -10.02 -2.51 10.06
N GLU A 42 -8.80 -2.98 10.29
CA GLU A 42 -7.58 -2.17 10.22
C GLU A 42 -6.97 -2.22 8.81
N PHE A 43 -6.68 -1.06 8.23
CA PHE A 43 -5.99 -0.94 6.95
C PHE A 43 -4.67 -0.18 7.14
N VAL A 44 -3.56 -0.70 6.63
CA VAL A 44 -2.23 -0.13 6.87
C VAL A 44 -1.55 0.22 5.57
N ILE A 45 -1.02 1.43 5.50
CA ILE A 45 -0.14 1.88 4.41
C ILE A 45 1.20 2.26 5.01
N SER A 46 2.29 1.88 4.36
CA SER A 46 3.62 2.30 4.79
C SER A 46 4.60 2.47 3.64
N VAL A 47 5.57 3.38 3.81
CA VAL A 47 6.72 3.53 2.93
C VAL A 47 7.99 3.42 3.75
N GLN A 48 8.85 2.48 3.38
CA GLN A 48 10.23 2.42 3.85
C GLN A 48 11.10 3.26 2.93
N GLU A 49 11.81 4.22 3.49
CA GLU A 49 12.88 4.94 2.79
C GLU A 49 14.22 4.27 3.10
N SER A 50 14.92 3.84 2.05
CA SER A 50 16.25 3.23 2.16
C SER A 50 17.35 4.25 1.82
N SER A 51 18.61 3.94 2.17
CA SER A 51 19.76 4.80 1.84
C SER A 51 19.98 4.97 0.34
N ASP A 52 19.65 3.93 -0.43
CA ASP A 52 19.92 3.82 -1.86
C ASP A 52 19.00 2.75 -2.49
N ALA A 53 19.05 2.65 -3.82
CA ALA A 53 18.23 1.71 -4.58
C ALA A 53 18.56 0.24 -4.29
N ALA A 54 19.82 -0.10 -4.01
CA ALA A 54 20.21 -1.49 -3.71
C ALA A 54 19.68 -1.93 -2.35
N SER A 55 19.76 -1.04 -1.35
CA SER A 55 19.18 -1.23 -0.03
C SER A 55 17.65 -1.33 -0.10
N ALA A 56 17.00 -0.51 -0.94
CA ALA A 56 15.55 -0.60 -1.18
C ALA A 56 15.16 -1.94 -1.81
N ARG A 57 15.95 -2.43 -2.78
CA ARG A 57 15.75 -3.75 -3.39
C ARG A 57 15.87 -4.88 -2.36
N SER A 58 16.90 -4.84 -1.53
CA SER A 58 17.10 -5.82 -0.44
C SER A 58 15.93 -5.82 0.56
N PHE A 59 15.45 -4.63 0.93
CA PHE A 59 14.29 -4.50 1.80
C PHE A 59 13.02 -5.05 1.13
N PHE A 60 12.77 -4.71 -0.14
CA PHE A 60 11.64 -5.22 -0.90
C PHE A 60 11.63 -6.76 -1.00
N ASP A 61 12.79 -7.38 -1.22
CA ASP A 61 12.94 -8.84 -1.25
C ASP A 61 12.73 -9.48 0.14
N THR A 62 13.18 -8.79 1.20
CA THR A 62 12.91 -9.20 2.59
C THR A 62 11.41 -9.17 2.90
N VAL A 63 10.71 -8.11 2.50
CA VAL A 63 9.25 -8.01 2.65
C VAL A 63 8.58 -9.12 1.86
N GLN A 64 9.06 -9.45 0.65
CA GLN A 64 8.49 -10.49 -0.19
C GLN A 64 8.51 -11.85 0.52
N GLY A 65 9.63 -12.19 1.17
CA GLY A 65 9.74 -13.40 1.98
C GLY A 65 8.81 -13.41 3.19
N SER A 66 8.52 -12.25 3.79
CA SER A 66 7.66 -12.13 4.97
C SER A 66 6.16 -12.21 4.67
N VAL A 67 5.76 -11.94 3.43
CA VAL A 67 4.35 -11.95 2.99
C VAL A 67 4.04 -13.06 1.98
N ALA A 68 4.98 -13.98 1.73
CA ALA A 68 4.78 -15.11 0.83
C ALA A 68 3.58 -16.00 1.26
N PRO A 69 2.85 -16.60 0.30
CA PRO A 69 3.09 -16.61 -1.14
C PRO A 69 2.67 -15.32 -1.84
N VAL A 70 3.47 -14.89 -2.82
CA VAL A 70 3.20 -13.69 -3.64
C VAL A 70 3.05 -14.03 -5.12
N GLN A 71 2.37 -13.16 -5.85
CA GLN A 71 2.27 -13.16 -7.30
C GLN A 71 2.84 -11.85 -7.84
N PRO A 72 3.63 -11.87 -8.94
CA PRO A 72 4.08 -10.65 -9.58
C PRO A 72 2.89 -9.90 -10.16
N ILE A 73 2.91 -8.57 -10.05
CA ILE A 73 1.92 -7.73 -10.74
C ILE A 73 2.46 -7.46 -12.15
N GLU A 74 1.91 -8.18 -13.13
CA GLU A 74 2.34 -8.11 -14.52
C GLU A 74 2.07 -6.73 -15.15
N GLY A 75 2.84 -6.37 -16.17
CA GLY A 75 2.67 -5.11 -16.94
C GLY A 75 3.31 -3.87 -16.32
N LEU A 76 3.64 -3.88 -15.02
CA LEU A 76 4.31 -2.74 -14.35
C LEU A 76 5.84 -2.82 -14.42
N ALA A 77 6.39 -4.01 -14.63
CA ALA A 77 7.82 -4.22 -14.81
C ALA A 77 8.40 -3.43 -15.99
N ASN A 78 7.62 -3.28 -17.08
CA ASN A 78 8.01 -2.49 -18.26
C ASN A 78 8.13 -0.98 -17.97
N LEU A 79 7.58 -0.52 -16.84
CA LEU A 79 7.68 0.86 -16.35
C LEU A 79 8.78 1.01 -15.29
N GLY A 80 9.61 -0.02 -15.08
CA GLY A 80 10.67 -0.04 -14.06
C GLY A 80 10.16 -0.20 -12.63
N LEU A 81 8.88 -0.55 -12.44
CA LEU A 81 8.26 -0.73 -11.13
C LEU A 81 8.21 -2.22 -10.79
N SER A 82 9.05 -2.65 -9.85
CA SER A 82 8.97 -4.01 -9.30
C SER A 82 7.83 -4.06 -8.30
N ALA A 83 6.92 -5.02 -8.45
CA ALA A 83 5.75 -5.12 -7.60
C ALA A 83 5.25 -6.56 -7.49
N TYR A 84 4.65 -6.86 -6.36
CA TYR A 84 3.97 -8.12 -6.11
C TYR A 84 2.77 -7.92 -5.21
N GLU A 85 1.87 -8.89 -5.24
CA GLU A 85 0.69 -8.95 -4.40
C GLU A 85 0.49 -10.33 -3.78
N THR A 86 -0.29 -10.39 -2.72
CA THR A 86 -0.75 -11.63 -2.10
C THR A 86 -2.24 -11.81 -2.34
N THR A 87 -2.72 -13.05 -2.30
CA THR A 87 -4.15 -13.34 -2.41
C THR A 87 -4.95 -12.92 -1.17
N ASP A 88 -4.27 -12.60 -0.06
CA ASP A 88 -4.90 -12.23 1.21
C ASP A 88 -4.94 -10.72 1.48
N GLY A 89 -4.35 -9.88 0.61
CA GLY A 89 -4.60 -8.44 0.61
C GLY A 89 -3.39 -7.52 0.77
N VAL A 90 -2.17 -8.00 0.55
CA VAL A 90 -0.96 -7.17 0.56
C VAL A 90 -0.55 -6.84 -0.86
N VAL A 91 -0.20 -5.57 -1.11
CA VAL A 91 0.41 -5.11 -2.35
C VAL A 91 1.66 -4.32 -2.03
N VAL A 92 2.77 -4.63 -2.70
CA VAL A 92 4.06 -3.99 -2.47
C VAL A 92 4.66 -3.50 -3.77
N PHE A 93 5.19 -2.28 -3.75
CA PHE A 93 5.86 -1.62 -4.86
C PHE A 93 7.24 -1.12 -4.44
N LEU A 94 8.24 -1.34 -5.30
CA LEU A 94 9.55 -0.71 -5.23
C LEU A 94 9.64 0.39 -6.28
N LYS A 95 9.98 1.61 -5.84
CA LYS A 95 10.23 2.75 -6.70
C LYS A 95 11.36 3.60 -6.10
N ASP A 96 12.36 3.93 -6.91
CA ASP A 96 13.55 4.68 -6.48
C ASP A 96 14.25 3.98 -5.29
N ASN A 97 14.48 4.70 -4.18
CA ASN A 97 15.01 4.15 -2.93
C ASN A 97 13.91 3.81 -1.90
N MET A 98 12.65 3.65 -2.34
CA MET A 98 11.50 3.52 -1.46
C MET A 98 10.68 2.25 -1.75
N THR A 99 10.16 1.63 -0.69
CA THR A 99 9.25 0.48 -0.78
C THR A 99 7.90 0.84 -0.16
N LEU A 100 6.86 0.88 -0.98
CA LEU A 100 5.46 1.05 -0.58
C LEU A 100 4.86 -0.31 -0.27
N GLN A 101 4.25 -0.45 0.90
CA GLN A 101 3.43 -1.60 1.27
C GLN A 101 2.03 -1.13 1.68
N VAL A 102 1.01 -1.73 1.05
CA VAL A 102 -0.40 -1.55 1.38
C VAL A 102 -0.95 -2.89 1.86
N ASP A 103 -1.46 -2.95 3.09
CA ASP A 103 -1.87 -4.17 3.78
C ASP A 103 -3.32 -4.06 4.26
N ALA A 104 -4.18 -4.87 3.63
CA ALA A 104 -5.61 -4.99 3.92
C ALA A 104 -5.98 -6.30 4.63
N ARG A 105 -5.02 -7.12 5.07
CA ARG A 105 -5.29 -8.46 5.63
C ARG A 105 -6.19 -8.45 6.88
N LYS A 106 -6.22 -7.33 7.60
CA LYS A 106 -7.07 -7.12 8.78
C LYS A 106 -8.44 -6.51 8.48
N LEU A 107 -8.80 -6.33 7.21
CA LEU A 107 -10.16 -5.99 6.79
C LEU A 107 -11.00 -7.25 6.67
N THR A 108 -12.31 -7.14 6.44
CA THR A 108 -13.13 -8.24 5.94
C THR A 108 -12.66 -8.69 4.54
N ASP A 109 -12.97 -9.93 4.13
CA ASP A 109 -12.50 -10.49 2.84
C ASP A 109 -12.94 -9.64 1.63
N LYS A 110 -14.07 -8.95 1.80
CA LYS A 110 -14.62 -7.97 0.86
C LYS A 110 -14.91 -6.67 1.58
N VAL A 111 -14.64 -5.55 0.92
CA VAL A 111 -14.76 -4.21 1.49
C VAL A 111 -15.60 -3.30 0.61
N GLY A 112 -16.26 -2.33 1.24
CA GLY A 112 -17.11 -1.36 0.58
C GLY A 112 -18.38 -1.94 -0.06
N PRO A 113 -19.25 -1.08 -0.63
CA PRO A 113 -20.58 -1.47 -1.12
C PRO A 113 -20.55 -2.41 -2.32
N HIS A 114 -19.45 -2.44 -3.07
CA HIS A 114 -19.29 -3.29 -4.25
C HIS A 114 -18.62 -4.63 -3.93
N GLY A 115 -18.27 -4.89 -2.66
CA GLY A 115 -17.65 -6.13 -2.23
C GLY A 115 -16.28 -6.39 -2.89
N VAL A 116 -15.45 -5.36 -2.98
CA VAL A 116 -14.11 -5.43 -3.58
C VAL A 116 -13.22 -6.31 -2.71
N THR A 117 -12.45 -7.22 -3.31
CA THR A 117 -11.50 -8.06 -2.56
C THR A 117 -10.40 -7.21 -1.92
N ARG A 118 -9.84 -7.64 -0.79
CA ARG A 118 -8.70 -6.97 -0.14
C ARG A 118 -7.55 -6.64 -1.10
N THR A 119 -7.13 -7.60 -1.94
CA THR A 119 -6.02 -7.41 -2.89
C THR A 119 -6.32 -6.34 -3.92
N ALA A 120 -7.49 -6.40 -4.56
CA ALA A 120 -7.92 -5.36 -5.51
C ALA A 120 -8.02 -3.98 -4.86
N PHE A 121 -8.49 -3.89 -3.61
CA PHE A 121 -8.53 -2.64 -2.86
C PHE A 121 -7.12 -2.10 -2.57
N SER A 122 -6.21 -2.94 -2.06
CA SER A 122 -4.82 -2.57 -1.82
C SER A 122 -4.13 -2.10 -3.10
N TYR A 123 -4.38 -2.77 -4.23
CA TYR A 123 -3.84 -2.39 -5.54
C TYR A 123 -4.36 -1.02 -6.00
N GLN A 124 -5.67 -0.79 -5.90
CA GLN A 124 -6.29 0.49 -6.25
C GLN A 124 -5.70 1.65 -5.42
N VAL A 125 -5.52 1.46 -4.12
CA VAL A 125 -4.95 2.50 -3.25
C VAL A 125 -3.46 2.71 -3.55
N ALA A 126 -2.70 1.64 -3.77
CA ALA A 126 -1.28 1.72 -4.10
C ALA A 126 -1.04 2.47 -5.42
N THR A 127 -1.81 2.16 -6.47
CA THR A 127 -1.70 2.84 -7.76
C THR A 127 -2.08 4.33 -7.69
N ALA A 128 -3.09 4.68 -6.87
CA ALA A 128 -3.41 6.08 -6.61
C ALA A 128 -2.26 6.83 -5.92
N ILE A 129 -1.61 6.22 -4.93
CA ILE A 129 -0.43 6.80 -4.27
C ILE A 129 0.71 6.99 -5.27
N LEU A 130 0.98 5.98 -6.11
CA LEU A 130 2.04 6.03 -7.12
C LEU A 130 1.79 7.09 -8.20
N ALA A 131 0.54 7.30 -8.62
CA ALA A 131 0.19 8.33 -9.60
C ALA A 131 0.55 9.75 -9.11
N CYS A 132 0.47 9.97 -7.80
CA CYS A 132 0.80 11.26 -7.18
C CYS A 132 2.25 11.32 -6.67
N TRP A 133 3.01 10.25 -6.87
CA TRP A 133 4.40 10.15 -6.44
C TRP A 133 5.32 10.82 -7.45
N THR A 134 5.54 12.12 -7.25
CA THR A 134 6.56 12.86 -7.98
C THR A 134 7.96 12.44 -7.53
N ALA A 135 8.86 12.17 -8.48
CA ALA A 135 10.28 11.99 -8.18
C ALA A 135 10.82 13.27 -7.49
N HIS A 136 11.63 13.09 -6.46
CA HIS A 136 12.36 14.15 -5.79
C HIS A 136 13.84 14.06 -6.15
#